data_AF-A0A3A4JQ36-F1
#
_entry.id   AF-A0A3A4JQ36-F1
#
_cell.length_a   1.000
_cell.length_b   1.000
_cell.length_c   1.000
_cell.angle_alpha   90.00
_cell.angle_beta   90.00
_cell.angle_gamma   90.00
#
_symmetry.space_group_name_H-M   'P 1'
#
loop_
_entity.id
_entity.type
_entity.pdbx_description
1 polymer ?
#
loop_
_entity_poly.entity_id
_entity_poly.type
_entity_poly.pdbx_seq_one_letter_code
_entity_poly.pdbx_strand_id
1 'polypeptide(L)'
;MARLSRQQLYLIGLTFFVSLLFGFSAKADSLDIVSVTASVPSSTPQETPITAVIFRGIAYPASVISILKDGVLAAEVPADPQARFDITLGSLSAGTYNFSVSGKDQNGVQGPPANFAITLSTGTTVTITGIFLGPTIEVDKTQVRLGDTVTVFGSTSPRSTVSVYLSSESEQAFNTQATHSGTWTKQFQANDLSLGSHTAKSKATDPDGSVSEFSNTVAFQIATTAQCEGKVIADIDCDSHVDLVDFSIMLYYWSKPPAKNSRVDLNVDGVVNIIDFSILLYYWTD
;
A
#
# COMPACT_ATOMS: atom_id res chain seq x y z
N MET A 1 43.28 -48.24 -19.37
CA MET A 1 42.74 -49.15 -20.41
C MET A 1 41.86 -48.30 -21.34
N ALA A 2 42.29 -47.60 -22.40
CA ALA A 2 43.32 -47.81 -23.43
C ALA A 2 43.20 -49.20 -24.08
N ARG A 3 43.13 -49.41 -25.39
CA ARG A 3 43.16 -48.57 -26.61
C ARG A 3 42.93 -49.57 -27.76
N LEU A 4 42.20 -49.17 -28.80
CA LEU A 4 42.50 -49.31 -30.24
C LEU A 4 43.02 -50.64 -30.86
N SER A 5 42.49 -50.86 -32.09
CA SER A 5 43.19 -51.37 -33.30
C SER A 5 43.31 -52.89 -33.42
N ARG A 6 43.53 -53.54 -34.57
CA ARG A 6 43.63 -53.23 -36.02
C ARG A 6 43.91 -54.59 -36.65
N GLN A 7 43.38 -54.85 -37.86
CA GLN A 7 43.99 -55.69 -38.92
C GLN A 7 44.26 -57.18 -38.53
N GLN A 8 44.47 -58.18 -39.37
CA GLN A 8 44.80 -58.44 -40.78
C GLN A 8 44.10 -59.80 -41.12
N LEU A 9 44.04 -60.42 -42.30
CA LEU A 9 44.88 -60.43 -43.51
C LEU A 9 44.21 -61.39 -44.54
N TYR A 10 44.66 -61.34 -45.79
CA TYR A 10 44.65 -62.41 -46.80
C TYR A 10 43.34 -62.67 -47.59
N LEU A 11 43.30 -62.89 -48.91
CA LEU A 11 44.32 -63.03 -49.96
C LEU A 11 43.57 -63.21 -51.33
N ILE A 12 44.10 -62.63 -52.41
CA ILE A 12 44.09 -63.04 -53.85
C ILE A 12 42.75 -63.39 -54.55
N GLY A 13 42.57 -62.84 -55.76
CA GLY A 13 41.76 -63.51 -56.79
C GLY A 13 41.30 -62.63 -57.94
N LEU A 14 42.20 -62.33 -58.87
CA LEU A 14 41.88 -61.77 -60.20
C LEU A 14 41.05 -62.79 -61.00
N THR A 15 39.93 -62.40 -61.62
CA THR A 15 39.50 -62.94 -62.94
C THR A 15 38.38 -62.10 -63.58
N PHE A 16 38.62 -61.78 -64.84
CA PHE A 16 37.76 -61.18 -65.86
C PHE A 16 36.59 -62.12 -66.22
N PHE A 17 35.39 -61.63 -66.58
CA PHE A 17 34.62 -62.17 -67.72
C PHE A 17 33.43 -61.27 -68.15
N VAL A 18 33.61 -60.66 -69.33
CA VAL A 18 32.72 -60.45 -70.49
C VAL A 18 31.20 -60.29 -70.28
N SER A 19 30.74 -59.13 -70.75
CA SER A 19 29.37 -58.68 -71.01
C SER A 19 28.61 -59.50 -72.06
N LEU A 20 27.32 -59.77 -71.81
CA LEU A 20 26.34 -60.11 -72.85
C LEU A 20 25.16 -59.13 -72.75
N LEU A 21 24.98 -58.30 -73.79
CA LEU A 21 23.80 -57.46 -73.97
C LEU A 21 22.65 -58.30 -74.53
N PHE A 22 21.48 -58.24 -73.89
CA PHE A 22 20.19 -58.57 -74.51
C PHE A 22 19.35 -57.30 -74.58
N GLY A 23 18.98 -56.92 -75.79
CA GLY A 23 18.08 -55.81 -76.06
C GLY A 23 16.63 -56.21 -75.84
N PHE A 24 15.91 -55.48 -75.00
CA PHE A 24 14.45 -55.47 -74.95
C PHE A 24 13.96 -54.12 -75.47
N SER A 25 13.09 -54.18 -76.49
CA SER A 25 12.34 -53.03 -76.98
C SER A 25 11.12 -52.84 -76.07
N ALA A 26 11.06 -51.71 -75.36
CA ALA A 26 9.88 -51.26 -74.66
C ALA A 26 9.33 -50.02 -75.37
N LYS A 27 8.06 -50.06 -75.79
CA LYS A 27 7.33 -48.85 -76.21
C LYS A 27 7.15 -47.97 -74.96
N ALA A 28 7.59 -46.72 -75.05
CA ALA A 28 7.38 -45.72 -74.00
C ALA A 28 5.99 -45.09 -74.20
N ASP A 29 5.11 -45.24 -73.21
CA ASP A 29 3.92 -44.39 -73.08
C ASP A 29 4.37 -43.02 -72.56
N SER A 30 3.89 -41.94 -73.20
CA SER A 30 4.14 -40.57 -72.76
C SER A 30 3.40 -40.30 -71.46
N LEU A 31 4.14 -40.01 -70.38
CA LEU A 31 3.56 -39.53 -69.13
C LEU A 31 3.13 -38.07 -69.32
N ASP A 32 1.82 -37.81 -69.37
CA ASP A 32 1.28 -36.46 -69.22
C ASP A 32 1.45 -36.03 -67.75
N ILE A 33 2.48 -35.24 -67.47
CA ILE A 33 2.71 -34.67 -66.14
C ILE A 33 1.87 -33.40 -66.02
N VAL A 34 0.73 -33.50 -65.34
CA VAL A 34 -0.06 -32.32 -64.92
C VAL A 34 0.57 -31.73 -63.68
N SER A 35 1.30 -30.62 -63.82
CA SER A 35 1.80 -29.84 -62.67
C SER A 35 0.69 -28.93 -62.14
N VAL A 36 0.15 -29.25 -60.97
CA VAL A 36 -0.75 -28.35 -60.23
C VAL A 36 0.09 -27.56 -59.23
N THR A 37 0.33 -26.29 -59.52
CA THR A 37 1.01 -25.37 -58.60
C THR A 37 -0.04 -24.70 -57.73
N ALA A 38 -0.12 -25.07 -56.45
CA ALA A 38 -0.88 -24.31 -55.47
C ALA A 38 -0.05 -23.10 -55.02
N SER A 39 -0.50 -21.88 -55.31
CA SER A 39 0.03 -20.67 -54.69
C SER A 39 -0.61 -20.52 -53.30
N VAL A 40 0.18 -20.76 -52.25
CA VAL A 40 -0.22 -20.33 -50.90
C VAL A 40 -0.07 -18.80 -50.85
N PRO A 41 -1.13 -18.03 -50.59
CA PRO A 41 -0.97 -16.59 -50.38
C PRO A 41 -0.08 -16.40 -49.15
N SER A 42 1.11 -15.82 -49.36
CA SER A 42 2.00 -15.37 -48.30
C SER A 42 1.41 -14.09 -47.68
N SER A 43 0.35 -14.21 -46.89
CA SER A 43 0.02 -13.16 -45.93
C SER A 43 0.97 -13.32 -44.75
N THR A 44 1.98 -12.46 -44.67
CA THR A 44 2.69 -12.22 -43.41
C THR A 44 1.62 -11.94 -42.34
N PRO A 45 1.62 -12.62 -41.18
CA PRO A 45 0.72 -12.27 -40.10
C PRO A 45 0.91 -10.78 -39.82
N GLN A 46 -0.15 -9.98 -39.96
CA GLN A 46 -0.10 -8.58 -39.61
C GLN A 46 0.09 -8.52 -38.10
N GLU A 47 1.34 -8.36 -37.66
CA GLU A 47 1.69 -8.21 -36.26
C GLU A 47 0.96 -6.97 -35.76
N THR A 48 -0.08 -7.18 -34.95
CA THR A 48 -0.88 -6.08 -34.44
C THR A 48 0.02 -5.35 -33.47
N PRO A 49 0.37 -4.08 -33.73
CA PRO A 49 1.37 -3.41 -32.93
C PRO A 49 0.84 -3.27 -31.50
N ILE A 50 1.55 -3.85 -30.53
CA ILE A 50 1.11 -3.86 -29.13
C ILE A 50 1.22 -2.46 -28.53
N THR A 51 0.10 -1.90 -28.08
CA THR A 51 0.09 -0.71 -27.24
C THR A 51 -0.05 -1.15 -25.79
N ALA A 52 0.87 -0.71 -24.94
CA ALA A 52 0.95 -1.15 -23.55
C ALA A 52 1.44 -0.04 -22.60
N VAL A 53 1.17 -0.23 -21.31
CA VAL A 53 1.72 0.58 -20.22
C VAL A 53 2.33 -0.32 -19.18
N ILE A 54 3.54 -0.01 -18.73
CA ILE A 54 4.25 -0.72 -17.67
C ILE A 54 4.33 0.20 -16.46
N PHE A 55 3.92 -0.29 -15.29
CA PHE A 55 4.03 0.42 -14.01
C PHE A 55 5.06 -0.30 -13.13
N ARG A 56 6.06 0.44 -12.66
CA ARG A 56 7.10 -0.06 -11.76
C ARG A 56 7.21 0.85 -10.55
N GLY A 57 7.18 0.25 -9.36
CA GLY A 57 7.21 1.03 -8.15
C GLY A 57 7.38 0.26 -6.86
N ILE A 58 7.17 1.02 -5.79
CA ILE A 58 7.26 0.64 -4.39
C ILE A 58 5.91 0.93 -3.73
N ALA A 59 5.41 -0.02 -2.96
CA ALA A 59 4.15 0.06 -2.23
C ALA A 59 4.34 -0.46 -0.78
N TYR A 60 3.56 -1.45 -0.35
CA TYR A 60 3.65 -2.07 0.97
C TYR A 60 3.99 -3.57 0.85
N PRO A 61 4.77 -4.16 1.76
CA PRO A 61 5.12 -5.58 1.71
C PRO A 61 3.89 -6.49 1.71
N ALA A 62 3.84 -7.42 0.75
CA ALA A 62 2.74 -8.39 0.59
C ALA A 62 1.35 -7.75 0.40
N SER A 63 1.29 -6.49 -0.04
CA SER A 63 0.04 -5.83 -0.43
C SER A 63 -0.38 -6.22 -1.85
N VAL A 64 -1.67 -6.04 -2.15
CA VAL A 64 -2.19 -6.06 -3.52
C VAL A 64 -2.30 -4.63 -4.02
N ILE A 65 -1.70 -4.36 -5.17
CA ILE A 65 -1.69 -3.05 -5.83
C ILE A 65 -2.76 -3.10 -6.90
N SER A 66 -3.73 -2.20 -6.81
CA SER A 66 -4.82 -2.07 -7.77
C SER A 66 -4.52 -0.92 -8.73
N ILE A 67 -4.66 -1.19 -10.03
CA ILE A 67 -4.55 -0.19 -11.09
C ILE A 67 -5.94 0.06 -11.66
N LEU A 68 -6.40 1.30 -11.54
CA LEU A 68 -7.61 1.77 -12.20
C LEU A 68 -7.23 2.43 -13.53
N LYS A 69 -7.98 2.15 -14.58
CA LYS A 69 -7.98 2.85 -15.86
C LYS A 69 -9.30 3.58 -16.01
N ASP A 70 -9.25 4.92 -16.07
CA ASP A 70 -10.41 5.80 -16.15
C ASP A 70 -11.46 5.52 -15.05
N GLY A 71 -10.97 5.25 -13.83
CA GLY A 71 -11.79 4.95 -12.66
C GLY A 71 -12.28 3.50 -12.55
N VAL A 72 -12.00 2.63 -13.53
CA VAL A 72 -12.41 1.22 -13.54
C VAL A 72 -11.21 0.32 -13.27
N LEU A 73 -11.36 -0.70 -12.42
CA LEU A 73 -10.29 -1.67 -12.14
C LEU A 73 -9.82 -2.35 -13.43
N ALA A 74 -8.55 -2.15 -13.76
CA ALA A 74 -7.91 -2.70 -14.96
C ALA A 74 -7.08 -3.94 -14.64
N ALA A 75 -6.35 -3.91 -13.51
CA ALA A 75 -5.59 -5.06 -13.04
C ALA A 75 -5.20 -4.92 -11.56
N GLU A 76 -4.74 -6.03 -11.00
CA GLU A 76 -4.14 -6.11 -9.67
C GLU A 76 -2.85 -6.92 -9.73
N VAL A 77 -1.86 -6.53 -8.93
CA VAL A 77 -0.57 -7.23 -8.81
C VAL A 77 -0.13 -7.26 -7.34
N PRO A 78 0.35 -8.40 -6.81
CA PRO A 78 0.96 -8.41 -5.49
C PRO A 78 2.32 -7.71 -5.49
N ALA A 79 2.61 -6.93 -4.47
CA ALA A 79 3.98 -6.49 -4.19
C ALA A 79 4.81 -7.65 -3.62
N ASP A 80 6.09 -7.66 -3.98
CA ASP A 80 7.05 -8.60 -3.44
C ASP A 80 7.41 -8.30 -1.96
N PRO A 81 8.21 -9.15 -1.30
CA PRO A 81 8.63 -8.92 0.08
C PRO A 81 9.47 -7.65 0.31
N GLN A 82 10.03 -7.02 -0.74
CA GLN A 82 10.70 -5.71 -0.70
C GLN A 82 9.76 -4.57 -1.10
N ALA A 83 8.44 -4.82 -1.08
CA ALA A 83 7.38 -3.91 -1.46
C ALA A 83 7.44 -3.44 -2.94
N ARG A 84 8.18 -4.12 -3.81
CA ARG A 84 8.27 -3.77 -5.23
C ARG A 84 7.14 -4.40 -6.03
N PHE A 85 6.67 -3.70 -7.05
CA PHE A 85 5.71 -4.22 -8.02
C PHE A 85 6.12 -3.85 -9.45
N ASP A 86 5.78 -4.75 -10.39
CA ASP A 86 5.92 -4.57 -11.84
C ASP A 86 4.68 -5.16 -12.50
N ILE A 87 3.97 -4.37 -13.30
CA ILE A 87 2.78 -4.81 -14.01
C ILE A 87 2.67 -4.15 -15.39
N THR A 88 2.30 -4.95 -16.38
CA THR A 88 2.08 -4.53 -17.76
C THR A 88 0.59 -4.61 -18.11
N LEU A 89 0.00 -3.49 -18.51
CA LEU A 89 -1.33 -3.41 -19.13
C LEU A 89 -1.16 -3.37 -20.65
N GLY A 90 -1.38 -4.50 -21.31
CA GLY A 90 -1.30 -4.61 -22.78
C GLY A 90 -2.64 -4.41 -23.50
N SER A 91 -2.60 -4.53 -24.82
CA SER A 91 -3.79 -4.52 -25.70
C SER A 91 -4.67 -3.27 -25.54
N LEU A 92 -4.05 -2.12 -25.27
CA LEU A 92 -4.74 -0.84 -25.16
C LEU A 92 -4.97 -0.22 -26.55
N SER A 93 -6.04 0.56 -26.71
CA SER A 93 -6.20 1.41 -27.89
C SER A 93 -5.38 2.69 -27.77
N ALA A 94 -5.05 3.32 -28.90
CA ALA A 94 -4.54 4.69 -28.87
C ALA A 94 -5.58 5.64 -28.24
N GLY A 95 -5.12 6.60 -27.45
CA GLY A 95 -5.99 7.51 -26.70
C GLY A 95 -5.35 8.04 -25.43
N THR A 96 -6.05 8.95 -24.76
CA THR A 96 -5.65 9.49 -23.47
C THR A 96 -6.34 8.71 -22.36
N TYR A 97 -5.57 8.33 -21.34
CA TYR A 97 -6.03 7.57 -20.19
C TYR A 97 -5.60 8.24 -18.89
N ASN A 98 -6.45 8.13 -17.88
CA ASN A 98 -6.08 8.41 -16.49
C ASN A 98 -5.91 7.09 -15.74
N PHE A 99 -4.67 6.82 -15.33
CA PHE A 99 -4.35 5.67 -14.49
C PHE A 99 -4.25 6.09 -13.03
N SER A 100 -4.79 5.27 -12.13
CA SER A 100 -4.64 5.43 -10.68
C SER A 100 -4.01 4.17 -10.11
N VAL A 101 -2.90 4.31 -9.40
CA VAL A 101 -2.18 3.21 -8.74
C VAL A 101 -2.36 3.39 -7.24
N SER A 102 -2.89 2.36 -6.59
CA SER A 102 -3.13 2.37 -5.14
C SER A 102 -2.88 1.01 -4.52
N GLY A 103 -2.65 0.99 -3.22
CA GLY A 103 -2.46 -0.25 -2.46
C GLY A 103 -3.01 -0.10 -1.04
N LYS A 104 -3.27 -1.23 -0.41
CA LYS A 104 -3.63 -1.33 1.01
C LYS A 104 -2.55 -2.08 1.77
N ASP A 105 -2.22 -1.65 2.97
CA ASP A 105 -1.31 -2.42 3.82
C ASP A 105 -1.98 -3.67 4.40
N GLN A 106 -1.23 -4.43 5.21
CA GLN A 106 -1.70 -5.68 5.79
C GLN A 106 -2.89 -5.51 6.76
N ASN A 107 -3.13 -4.29 7.25
CA ASN A 107 -4.26 -3.96 8.10
C ASN A 107 -5.46 -3.44 7.29
N GLY A 108 -5.35 -3.39 5.97
CA GLY A 108 -6.39 -2.87 5.07
C GLY A 108 -6.41 -1.34 4.95
N VAL A 109 -5.41 -0.65 5.51
CA VAL A 109 -5.30 0.81 5.45
C VAL A 109 -4.80 1.21 4.07
N GLN A 110 -5.48 2.15 3.43
CA GLN A 110 -5.12 2.64 2.10
C GLN A 110 -4.36 3.95 2.19
N GLY A 111 -3.18 4.02 1.55
CA GLY A 111 -2.49 5.30 1.32
C GLY A 111 -3.08 6.09 0.15
N PRO A 112 -2.61 7.32 -0.09
CA PRO A 112 -3.08 8.13 -1.21
C PRO A 112 -2.70 7.49 -2.56
N PRO A 113 -3.60 7.51 -3.55
CA PRO A 113 -3.31 6.96 -4.87
C PRO A 113 -2.35 7.86 -5.67
N ALA A 114 -1.49 7.24 -6.48
CA ALA A 114 -0.69 7.94 -7.49
C ALA A 114 -1.43 7.97 -8.83
N ASN A 115 -1.63 9.16 -9.40
CA ASN A 115 -2.42 9.35 -10.62
C ASN A 115 -1.55 9.80 -11.79
N PHE A 116 -1.76 9.20 -12.96
CA PHE A 116 -0.99 9.45 -14.18
C PHE A 116 -1.93 9.67 -15.36
N ALA A 117 -1.87 10.84 -16.00
CA ALA A 117 -2.53 11.11 -17.25
C ALA A 117 -1.55 10.89 -18.41
N ILE A 118 -1.80 9.91 -19.28
CA ILE A 118 -0.91 9.60 -20.40
C ILE A 118 -1.68 9.47 -21.71
N THR A 119 -1.04 9.87 -22.80
CA THR A 119 -1.56 9.68 -24.16
C THR A 119 -0.75 8.57 -24.84
N LEU A 120 -1.45 7.53 -25.29
CA LEU A 120 -0.87 6.38 -25.99
C LEU A 120 -1.10 6.49 -27.49
N SER A 121 -0.03 6.27 -28.26
CA SER A 121 -0.09 6.06 -29.70
C SER A 121 -0.15 4.56 -30.03
N THR A 122 -0.72 4.21 -31.18
CA THR A 122 -0.78 2.81 -31.65
C THR A 122 0.64 2.23 -31.73
N GLY A 123 0.83 1.03 -31.19
CA GLY A 123 2.14 0.34 -31.14
C GLY A 123 3.14 0.86 -30.13
N THR A 124 2.74 1.76 -29.23
CA THR A 124 3.65 2.34 -28.24
C THR A 124 3.55 1.63 -26.91
N THR A 125 4.70 1.32 -26.31
CA THR A 125 4.79 0.91 -24.90
C THR A 125 5.35 2.06 -24.07
N VAL A 126 4.58 2.53 -23.10
CA VAL A 126 5.01 3.56 -22.14
C VAL A 126 5.37 2.91 -20.82
N THR A 127 6.53 3.26 -20.24
CA THR A 127 6.96 2.76 -18.93
C THR A 127 6.96 3.89 -17.91
N ILE A 128 6.20 3.73 -16.83
CA ILE A 128 6.13 4.63 -15.68
C ILE A 128 6.92 3.99 -14.54
N THR A 129 7.97 4.67 -14.11
CA THR A 129 8.90 4.23 -13.04
C THR A 129 8.97 5.28 -11.94
N GLY A 130 9.62 4.94 -10.81
CA GLY A 130 9.76 5.86 -9.68
C GLY A 130 8.46 6.04 -8.89
N ILE A 131 7.46 5.20 -9.11
CA ILE A 131 6.23 5.21 -8.31
C ILE A 131 6.59 4.74 -6.91
N PHE A 132 6.48 5.58 -5.90
CA PHE A 132 6.61 5.16 -4.51
C PHE A 132 5.40 5.69 -3.73
N LEU A 133 4.45 4.79 -3.49
CA LEU A 133 3.25 5.13 -2.72
C LEU A 133 3.65 5.61 -1.33
N GLY A 134 3.00 6.69 -0.87
CA GLY A 134 3.24 7.22 0.46
C GLY A 134 2.95 6.19 1.55
N PRO A 135 3.58 6.28 2.74
CA PRO A 135 3.27 5.38 3.85
C PRO A 135 1.78 5.38 4.16
N THR A 136 1.25 4.25 4.67
CA THR A 136 0.01 4.32 5.43
C THR A 136 0.29 5.01 6.76
N ILE A 137 -0.73 5.62 7.34
CA ILE A 137 -0.61 6.34 8.60
C ILE A 137 -1.93 6.29 9.36
N GLU A 138 -1.84 5.99 10.64
CA GLU A 138 -2.92 5.98 11.62
C GLU A 138 -2.41 6.57 12.94
N VAL A 139 -3.35 6.91 13.82
CA VAL A 139 -3.06 7.34 15.19
C VAL A 139 -3.84 6.47 16.15
N ASP A 140 -3.22 6.08 17.27
CA ASP A 140 -3.85 5.20 18.27
C ASP A 140 -5.03 5.87 18.99
N LYS A 141 -5.02 7.20 19.09
CA LYS A 141 -6.02 8.02 19.79
C LYS A 141 -6.26 9.33 19.04
N THR A 142 -7.54 9.70 18.90
CA THR A 142 -7.93 11.01 18.35
C THR A 142 -8.00 12.10 19.42
N GLN A 143 -8.08 11.73 20.70
CA GLN A 143 -7.97 12.61 21.86
C GLN A 143 -6.97 12.03 22.86
N VAL A 144 -6.03 12.87 23.28
CA VAL A 144 -4.88 12.49 24.10
C VAL A 144 -4.87 13.39 25.32
N ARG A 145 -4.72 12.79 26.51
CA ARG A 145 -4.63 13.54 27.75
C ARG A 145 -3.23 14.09 27.91
N LEU A 146 -3.09 15.30 28.42
CA LEU A 146 -1.78 15.82 28.84
C LEU A 146 -1.17 14.83 29.85
N GLY A 147 0.09 14.46 29.66
CA GLY A 147 0.77 13.40 30.41
C GLY A 147 0.73 12.01 29.75
N ASP A 148 -0.19 11.76 28.81
CA ASP A 148 -0.23 10.51 28.06
C ASP A 148 0.73 10.52 26.87
N THR A 149 0.91 9.35 26.26
CA THR A 149 1.59 9.17 24.98
C THR A 149 0.57 9.02 23.85
N VAL A 150 0.86 9.64 22.71
CA VAL A 150 0.20 9.40 21.42
C VAL A 150 1.14 8.65 20.49
N THR A 151 0.60 7.66 19.78
CA THR A 151 1.35 6.80 18.88
C THR A 151 0.85 6.98 17.45
N VAL A 152 1.74 7.41 16.57
CA VAL A 152 1.50 7.45 15.12
C VAL A 152 2.21 6.27 14.49
N PHE A 153 1.51 5.51 13.66
CA PHE A 153 2.03 4.26 13.10
C PHE A 153 1.49 4.01 11.70
N GLY A 154 2.10 3.06 10.99
CA GLY A 154 1.65 2.63 9.69
C GLY A 154 2.62 1.68 9.02
N SER A 155 2.56 1.61 7.69
CA SER A 155 3.33 0.70 6.85
C SER A 155 3.95 1.41 5.64
N THR A 156 5.14 0.98 5.23
CA THR A 156 5.86 1.44 4.04
C THR A 156 6.83 0.34 3.56
N SER A 157 7.73 0.63 2.64
CA SER A 157 8.76 -0.31 2.18
C SER A 157 9.73 -0.73 3.32
N PRO A 158 10.18 -2.00 3.38
CA PRO A 158 11.01 -2.51 4.46
C PRO A 158 12.28 -1.70 4.68
N ARG A 159 12.63 -1.47 5.95
CA ARG A 159 13.85 -0.75 6.35
C ARG A 159 13.94 0.69 5.80
N SER A 160 12.84 1.28 5.31
CA SER A 160 12.82 2.69 4.92
C SER A 160 12.95 3.61 6.12
N THR A 161 13.59 4.77 5.93
CA THR A 161 13.56 5.87 6.90
C THR A 161 12.24 6.61 6.71
N VAL A 162 11.44 6.70 7.76
CA VAL A 162 10.15 7.42 7.74
C VAL A 162 10.32 8.77 8.42
N SER A 163 10.01 9.84 7.69
CA SER A 163 9.92 11.20 8.23
C SER A 163 8.47 11.53 8.51
N VAL A 164 8.13 11.67 9.79
CA VAL A 164 6.82 12.08 10.29
C VAL A 164 6.82 13.60 10.48
N TYR A 165 5.92 14.28 9.79
CA TYR A 165 5.70 15.71 9.87
C TYR A 165 4.51 15.96 10.77
N LEU A 166 4.76 16.55 11.94
CA LEU A 166 3.76 16.90 12.93
C LEU A 166 3.51 18.41 12.85
N SER A 167 2.30 18.81 12.48
CA SER A 167 1.87 20.21 12.45
C SER A 167 1.07 20.53 13.71
N SER A 168 1.65 21.39 14.55
CA SER A 168 1.04 22.00 15.73
C SER A 168 0.95 23.51 15.50
N GLU A 169 1.51 24.35 16.39
CA GLU A 169 1.77 25.77 16.12
C GLU A 169 2.77 25.98 14.95
N SER A 170 3.73 25.05 14.82
CA SER A 170 4.66 24.97 13.69
C SER A 170 4.83 23.51 13.25
N GLU A 171 5.28 23.30 12.02
CA GLU A 171 5.55 21.95 11.49
C GLU A 171 6.94 21.49 11.92
N GLN A 172 7.01 20.32 12.55
CA GLN A 172 8.24 19.67 12.99
C GLN A 172 8.37 18.30 12.32
N ALA A 173 9.60 17.92 11.95
CA ALA A 173 9.88 16.65 11.30
C ALA A 173 10.65 15.72 12.24
N PHE A 174 10.17 14.49 12.38
CA PHE A 174 10.76 13.46 13.22
C PHE A 174 10.99 12.19 12.43
N ASN A 175 12.18 11.61 12.55
CA ASN A 175 12.49 10.36 11.88
C ASN A 175 12.21 9.14 12.76
N THR A 176 11.86 8.03 12.11
CA THR A 176 11.82 6.67 12.64
C THR A 176 12.21 5.69 11.52
N GLN A 177 12.47 4.42 11.86
CA GLN A 177 12.82 3.40 10.87
C GLN A 177 11.68 2.39 10.73
N ALA A 178 11.32 2.05 9.49
CA ALA A 178 10.45 0.90 9.24
C ALA A 178 11.18 -0.41 9.54
N THR A 179 10.44 -1.39 10.05
CA THR A 179 10.94 -2.74 10.33
C THR A 179 11.18 -3.52 9.02
N HIS A 180 11.63 -4.77 9.15
CA HIS A 180 11.78 -5.66 8.00
C HIS A 180 10.44 -6.09 7.36
N SER A 181 9.33 -5.94 8.10
CA SER A 181 7.98 -6.16 7.56
C SER A 181 7.34 -4.87 7.03
N GLY A 182 8.06 -3.75 7.03
CA GLY A 182 7.57 -2.46 6.54
C GLY A 182 6.73 -1.67 7.55
N THR A 183 6.47 -2.20 8.74
CA THR A 183 5.74 -1.47 9.79
C THR A 183 6.63 -0.40 10.43
N TRP A 184 6.05 0.72 10.83
CA TRP A 184 6.77 1.79 11.51
C TRP A 184 5.92 2.41 12.62
N THR A 185 6.58 3.01 13.61
CA THR A 185 5.91 3.65 14.73
C THR A 185 6.72 4.83 15.23
N LYS A 186 6.03 5.88 15.64
CA LYS A 186 6.59 7.05 16.31
C LYS A 186 5.68 7.45 17.47
N GLN A 187 6.27 7.53 18.67
CA GLN A 187 5.58 7.97 19.87
C GLN A 187 5.94 9.41 20.19
N PHE A 188 4.96 10.17 20.68
CA PHE A 188 5.12 11.52 21.17
C PHE A 188 4.54 11.61 22.57
N GLN A 189 5.29 12.24 23.50
CA GLN A 189 4.76 12.58 24.80
C GLN A 189 3.86 13.81 24.65
N ALA A 190 2.63 13.75 25.15
CA ALA A 190 1.71 14.88 25.06
C ALA A 190 2.25 16.13 25.76
N ASN A 191 3.11 15.97 26.76
CA ASN A 191 3.78 17.06 27.47
C ASN A 191 4.73 17.89 26.59
N ASP A 192 5.26 17.29 25.53
CA ASP A 192 6.19 17.95 24.61
C ASP A 192 5.46 18.71 23.49
N LEU A 193 4.13 18.66 23.49
CA LEU A 193 3.26 19.20 22.47
C LEU A 193 2.33 20.26 23.09
N SER A 194 1.92 21.24 22.29
CA SER A 194 0.98 22.28 22.73
C SER A 194 -0.41 21.70 22.98
N LEU A 195 -1.24 22.34 23.81
CA LEU A 195 -2.66 21.99 23.88
C LEU A 195 -3.35 22.33 22.55
N GLY A 196 -4.40 21.58 22.21
CA GLY A 196 -5.21 21.80 21.02
C GLY A 196 -5.02 20.74 19.95
N SER A 197 -5.34 21.11 18.71
CA SER A 197 -5.39 20.18 17.58
C SER A 197 -4.03 20.06 16.89
N HIS A 198 -3.67 18.82 16.55
CA HIS A 198 -2.46 18.48 15.82
C HIS A 198 -2.81 17.65 14.61
N THR A 199 -1.98 17.75 13.59
CA THR A 199 -2.07 16.86 12.42
C THR A 199 -0.72 16.23 12.13
N ALA A 200 -0.73 15.00 11.63
CA ALA A 200 0.48 14.31 11.22
C ALA A 200 0.33 13.73 9.81
N LYS A 201 1.40 13.82 9.04
CA LYS A 201 1.59 13.14 7.75
C LYS A 201 3.01 12.57 7.71
N SER A 202 3.29 11.68 6.78
CA SER A 202 4.60 11.01 6.70
C SER A 202 5.05 10.81 5.26
N LYS A 203 6.37 10.67 5.06
CA LYS A 203 6.97 10.19 3.82
C LYS A 203 8.08 9.19 4.15
N ALA A 204 8.44 8.35 3.20
CA ALA A 204 9.50 7.36 3.36
C ALA A 204 10.65 7.60 2.37
N THR A 205 11.85 7.27 2.81
CA THR A 205 13.04 7.10 1.96
C THR A 205 13.46 5.64 2.03
N ASP A 206 13.36 4.96 0.90
CA ASP A 206 13.75 3.56 0.75
C ASP A 206 15.27 3.40 0.81
N PRO A 207 15.82 2.22 1.21
CA PRO A 207 17.25 1.96 1.15
C PRO A 207 17.92 2.20 -0.21
N ASP A 208 17.18 2.15 -1.33
CA ASP A 208 17.69 2.49 -2.66
C ASP A 208 17.77 4.00 -2.95
N GLY A 209 17.33 4.84 -2.01
CA GLY A 209 17.32 6.30 -2.11
C GLY A 209 16.03 6.89 -2.69
N SER A 210 15.09 6.06 -3.14
CA SER A 210 13.78 6.52 -3.61
C SER A 210 13.00 7.19 -2.49
N VAL A 211 12.31 8.29 -2.80
CA VAL A 211 11.48 9.04 -1.85
C VAL A 211 10.02 8.92 -2.25
N SER A 212 9.16 8.60 -1.29
CA SER A 212 7.73 8.48 -1.51
C SER A 212 7.04 9.83 -1.59
N GLU A 213 5.83 9.82 -2.14
CA GLU A 213 4.85 10.88 -1.87
C GLU A 213 4.46 10.91 -0.38
N PHE A 214 3.77 11.97 0.03
CA PHE A 214 3.20 12.03 1.38
C PHE A 214 2.08 10.99 1.57
N SER A 215 1.93 10.54 2.81
CA SER A 215 0.77 9.78 3.28
C SER A 215 -0.50 10.65 3.31
N ASN A 216 -1.62 10.04 3.68
CA ASN A 216 -2.78 10.79 4.17
C ASN A 216 -2.41 11.62 5.41
N THR A 217 -3.30 12.52 5.82
CA THR A 217 -3.16 13.29 7.06
C THR A 217 -4.05 12.69 8.14
N VAL A 218 -3.47 12.41 9.31
CA VAL A 218 -4.22 12.05 10.53
C VAL A 218 -4.26 13.23 11.48
N ALA A 219 -5.27 13.27 12.34
CA ALA A 219 -5.44 14.34 13.33
C ALA A 219 -5.68 13.76 14.71
N PHE A 220 -5.16 14.45 15.73
CA PHE A 220 -5.42 14.17 17.13
C PHE A 220 -5.43 15.47 17.93
N GLN A 221 -6.06 15.46 19.09
CA GLN A 221 -6.14 16.61 19.97
C GLN A 221 -5.49 16.31 21.31
N ILE A 222 -4.67 17.24 21.81
CA ILE A 222 -4.17 17.19 23.18
C ILE A 222 -5.03 18.09 24.04
N ALA A 223 -5.61 17.51 25.06
CA ALA A 223 -6.37 18.22 26.08
C ALA A 223 -5.81 17.86 27.44
N THR A 224 -5.81 18.80 28.37
CA THR A 224 -5.61 18.46 29.77
C THR A 224 -6.77 17.58 30.25
N THR A 225 -6.48 16.60 31.10
CA THR A 225 -7.48 16.09 32.05
C THR A 225 -7.74 17.08 33.19
N ALA A 226 -7.39 18.36 33.00
CA ALA A 226 -7.83 19.46 33.84
C ALA A 226 -9.32 19.63 33.58
N GLN A 227 -10.05 18.66 34.08
CA GLN A 227 -11.00 19.04 35.06
C GLN A 227 -10.29 18.91 36.46
N CYS A 228 -10.34 17.88 37.30
CA CYS A 228 -9.92 18.01 38.72
C CYS A 228 -8.75 17.14 39.18
N GLU A 229 -7.52 17.66 39.16
CA GLU A 229 -6.47 17.21 40.10
C GLU A 229 -6.20 18.35 41.08
N GLY A 230 -6.33 18.06 42.39
CA GLY A 230 -6.14 19.05 43.46
C GLY A 230 -7.26 20.08 43.64
N LYS A 231 -8.36 19.96 42.88
CA LYS A 231 -9.53 20.83 42.95
C LYS A 231 -10.59 20.35 43.95
N VAL A 232 -11.44 21.29 44.35
CA VAL A 232 -12.47 21.14 45.37
C VAL A 232 -13.41 19.99 45.01
N ILE A 233 -13.87 19.23 46.01
CA ILE A 233 -14.65 17.99 45.84
C ILE A 233 -15.89 18.18 44.96
N ALA A 234 -16.46 19.38 44.88
CA ALA A 234 -17.68 19.68 44.12
C ALA A 234 -17.51 20.56 42.89
N ASP A 235 -16.27 20.85 42.49
CA ASP A 235 -15.98 21.49 41.22
C ASP A 235 -16.07 20.37 40.16
N ILE A 236 -17.23 20.18 39.55
CA ILE A 236 -17.54 19.04 38.67
C ILE A 236 -16.94 19.27 37.30
N ASP A 237 -17.04 20.50 36.81
CA ASP A 237 -16.46 20.98 35.56
C ASP A 237 -15.05 21.55 35.75
N CYS A 238 -14.61 21.63 37.00
CA CYS A 238 -13.23 21.86 37.36
C CYS A 238 -12.64 23.10 36.70
N ASP A 239 -13.36 24.20 36.80
CA ASP A 239 -12.96 25.54 36.37
C ASP A 239 -12.39 26.39 37.53
N SER A 240 -12.32 25.79 38.74
CA SER A 240 -11.86 26.36 40.02
C SER A 240 -12.94 27.10 40.80
N HIS A 241 -14.17 27.09 40.31
CA HIS A 241 -15.36 27.58 40.99
C HIS A 241 -16.29 26.41 41.26
N VAL A 242 -17.25 26.61 42.16
CA VAL A 242 -18.37 25.70 42.34
C VAL A 242 -19.62 26.54 42.19
N ASP A 243 -20.29 26.42 41.05
CA ASP A 243 -21.35 27.34 40.65
C ASP A 243 -22.53 26.67 39.91
N LEU A 244 -23.31 27.48 39.18
CA LEU A 244 -24.47 27.03 38.42
C LEU A 244 -24.11 26.06 37.29
N VAL A 245 -22.89 26.12 36.76
CA VAL A 245 -22.41 25.22 35.72
C VAL A 245 -22.23 23.81 36.30
N ASP A 246 -21.58 23.68 37.45
CA ASP A 246 -21.47 22.39 38.16
C ASP A 246 -22.83 21.82 38.51
N PHE A 247 -23.73 22.66 39.01
CA PHE A 247 -25.10 22.25 39.31
C PHE A 247 -25.85 21.77 38.06
N SER A 248 -25.67 22.44 36.92
CA SER A 248 -26.29 22.02 35.65
C SER A 248 -25.82 20.64 35.20
N ILE A 249 -24.54 20.32 35.42
CA ILE A 249 -23.97 19.00 35.15
C ILE A 249 -24.52 17.99 36.15
N MET A 250 -24.62 18.33 37.44
CA MET A 250 -25.23 17.46 38.44
C MET A 250 -26.67 17.09 38.09
N LEU A 251 -27.49 18.07 37.74
CA LEU A 251 -28.89 17.84 37.34
C LEU A 251 -29.00 16.92 36.11
N TYR A 252 -28.06 17.01 35.17
CA TYR A 252 -28.04 16.11 34.03
C TYR A 252 -27.91 14.63 34.46
N TYR A 253 -27.20 14.35 35.55
CA TYR A 253 -26.99 12.98 36.06
C TYR A 253 -27.96 12.58 37.19
N TRP A 254 -28.92 13.44 37.55
CA TRP A 254 -29.85 13.19 38.65
C TRP A 254 -30.59 11.85 38.51
N SER A 255 -30.49 11.01 39.54
CA SER A 255 -31.09 9.66 39.59
C SER A 255 -30.66 8.72 38.45
N LYS A 256 -29.53 8.97 37.77
CA LYS A 256 -28.95 8.08 36.75
C LYS A 256 -27.86 7.19 37.38
N PRO A 257 -27.81 5.87 37.07
CA PRO A 257 -26.74 5.00 37.56
C PRO A 257 -25.36 5.45 37.05
N PRO A 258 -24.31 5.47 37.89
CA PRO A 258 -23.00 5.95 37.50
C PRO A 258 -22.26 4.87 36.71
N ALA A 259 -22.18 5.09 35.40
CA ALA A 259 -21.21 4.41 34.54
C ALA A 259 -20.48 5.38 33.58
N LYS A 260 -20.65 6.71 33.74
CA LYS A 260 -20.11 7.69 32.78
C LYS A 260 -19.37 8.88 33.36
N ASN A 261 -19.67 9.31 34.59
CA ASN A 261 -18.90 10.36 35.27
C ASN A 261 -18.92 10.14 36.79
N SER A 262 -17.80 9.72 37.36
CA SER A 262 -17.65 9.45 38.80
C SER A 262 -17.51 10.70 39.65
N ARG A 263 -17.45 11.90 39.05
CA ARG A 263 -17.33 13.18 39.79
C ARG A 263 -18.65 13.81 40.20
N VAL A 264 -19.76 13.27 39.72
CA VAL A 264 -21.08 13.83 40.00
C VAL A 264 -21.72 13.18 41.24
N ASP A 265 -21.27 11.98 41.56
CA ASP A 265 -21.56 11.25 42.79
C ASP A 265 -20.50 11.64 43.83
N LEU A 266 -20.80 12.69 44.60
CA LEU A 266 -19.86 13.37 45.50
C LEU A 266 -19.65 12.59 46.80
N ASN A 267 -20.63 11.78 47.21
CA ASN A 267 -20.53 10.92 48.39
C ASN A 267 -20.17 9.46 48.06
N VAL A 268 -20.09 9.11 46.77
CA VAL A 268 -19.69 7.79 46.25
C VAL A 268 -20.66 6.68 46.68
N ASP A 269 -21.95 6.99 46.75
CA ASP A 269 -23.00 6.03 47.13
C ASP A 269 -23.65 5.29 45.94
N GLY A 270 -23.27 5.67 44.72
CA GLY A 270 -23.78 5.08 43.48
C GLY A 270 -25.05 5.73 42.94
N VAL A 271 -25.57 6.81 43.55
CA VAL A 271 -26.81 7.48 43.15
C VAL A 271 -26.71 9.00 43.30
N VAL A 272 -26.69 9.74 42.19
CA VAL A 272 -26.75 11.21 42.24
C VAL A 272 -28.12 11.69 42.75
N ASN A 273 -28.15 12.26 43.95
CA ASN A 273 -29.36 12.67 44.64
C ASN A 273 -29.17 13.96 45.49
N ILE A 274 -30.13 14.24 46.38
CA ILE A 274 -30.13 15.45 47.23
C ILE A 274 -28.92 15.53 48.16
N ILE A 275 -28.31 14.40 48.50
CA ILE A 275 -27.11 14.33 49.32
C ILE A 275 -25.93 14.91 48.54
N ASP A 276 -25.74 14.53 47.28
CA ASP A 276 -24.70 15.13 46.43
C ASP A 276 -24.93 16.63 46.24
N PHE A 277 -26.18 17.04 46.01
CA PHE A 277 -26.51 18.46 45.90
C PHE A 277 -26.16 19.25 47.18
N SER A 278 -26.34 18.65 48.36
CA SER A 278 -25.96 19.29 49.61
C SER A 278 -24.45 19.48 49.75
N ILE A 279 -23.64 18.54 49.21
CA ILE A 279 -22.18 18.64 49.18
C ILE A 279 -21.76 19.71 48.18
N LEU A 280 -22.43 19.81 47.03
CA LEU A 280 -22.19 20.84 46.03
C LEU A 280 -22.41 22.25 46.61
N LEU A 281 -23.53 22.47 47.29
CA LEU A 281 -23.82 23.76 47.94
C LEU A 281 -22.84 24.11 49.06
N TYR A 282 -22.30 23.11 49.76
CA TYR A 282 -21.31 23.36 50.82
C TYR A 282 -20.02 23.99 50.26
N TYR A 283 -19.64 23.62 49.05
CA TYR A 283 -18.41 24.08 48.39
C TYR A 283 -18.61 25.27 47.45
N TRP A 284 -19.82 25.83 47.38
CA TRP A 284 -20.18 26.93 46.49
C TRP A 284 -19.24 28.15 46.64
N THR A 285 -18.75 28.70 45.52
CA THR A 285 -17.73 29.77 45.55
C THR A 285 -18.17 31.13 44.96
N ASP A 286 -19.37 31.21 44.36
CA ASP A 286 -19.87 32.35 43.56
C ASP A 286 -19.07 32.71 42.30
#